data_AF-A0A9P8LC25-F1
#
_entry.id   AF-A0A9P8LC25-F1
#
_cell.length_a   1.000
_cell.length_b   1.000
_cell.length_c   1.000
_cell.angle_alpha   90.00
_cell.angle_beta   90.00
_cell.angle_gamma   90.00
#
_symmetry.space_group_name_H-M   'P 1'
#
loop_
_entity.id
_entity.type
_entity.pdbx_description
1 polymer ?
#
loop_
_entity_poly.entity_id
_entity_poly.type
_entity_poly.pdbx_seq_one_letter_code
_entity_poly.pdbx_strand_id
1 'polypeptide(L)'
;MEGLTQMLQSPYESSGDLLGRMLIVEDLTADVIELLGSSLEIDPLFFATHLRLALVDPPVRDTFFMDGREQQRARTPVPLRSEQFQGGYDAFPFTKLSLNDGSHSPPRYSLFDDLIYYWTEELPSVFDPRAPTLLSLSYYPLKIIVAEWMNFANLMLYTIENLEYSIEDLSTTLLGHQRLESDLARLQSWRRRALDSSDKMTSLVRAVKSLSPEPPYLETWESLFGDIGHILNRTDMYIRRFDGLIPVFSSYVQLVESRRSIIETKSITRLTYLALVFVPLTFVSSLFSMSGDVLPGKKNFWIYFAVAIPLTISRFTGHGDL
;
A
#
# COMPACT_ATOMS: atom_id res chain seq x y z
N MET A 1 6.30 -28.18 -12.48
CA MET A 1 7.71 -27.76 -12.32
C MET A 1 8.63 -28.55 -13.24
N GLU A 2 8.62 -29.90 -13.22
CA GLU A 2 9.48 -30.74 -14.10
C GLU A 2 9.45 -30.36 -15.60
N GLY A 3 8.28 -30.07 -16.18
CA GLY A 3 8.19 -29.66 -17.59
C GLY A 3 8.88 -28.32 -17.90
N LEU A 4 8.86 -27.36 -16.96
CA LEU A 4 9.52 -26.06 -17.11
C LEU A 4 11.04 -26.21 -16.94
N THR A 5 11.48 -27.06 -16.01
CA THR A 5 12.89 -27.43 -15.83
C THR A 5 13.46 -28.11 -17.08
N GLN A 6 12.71 -29.03 -17.68
CA GLN A 6 13.10 -29.72 -18.92
C GLN A 6 13.17 -28.74 -20.11
N MET A 7 12.21 -27.82 -20.24
CA MET A 7 12.23 -26.80 -21.30
C MET A 7 13.38 -25.79 -21.19
N LEU A 8 13.83 -25.48 -19.96
CA LEU A 8 14.93 -24.55 -19.69
C LEU A 8 16.31 -25.21 -19.78
N GLN A 9 16.42 -26.52 -19.52
CA GLN A 9 17.68 -27.27 -19.61
C GLN A 9 18.08 -27.60 -21.06
N SER A 10 17.11 -27.71 -21.98
CA SER A 10 17.36 -28.00 -23.41
C SER A 10 16.75 -26.94 -24.34
N PRO A 11 17.20 -25.67 -24.28
CA PRO A 11 16.57 -24.57 -25.03
C PRO A 11 16.68 -24.72 -26.56
N TYR A 12 17.62 -25.53 -27.06
CA TYR A 12 17.96 -25.66 -28.49
C TYR A 12 17.68 -27.04 -29.11
N GLU A 13 17.15 -28.01 -28.36
CA GLU A 13 17.15 -29.42 -28.81
C GLU A 13 16.14 -29.77 -29.93
N SER A 14 15.24 -28.87 -30.35
CA SER A 14 14.12 -29.30 -31.22
C SER A 14 13.71 -28.44 -32.44
N SER A 15 14.40 -27.40 -32.89
CA SER A 15 14.10 -26.83 -34.23
C SER A 15 15.27 -26.06 -34.84
N GLY A 16 15.76 -26.51 -35.99
CA GLY A 16 16.83 -25.86 -36.75
C GLY A 16 16.47 -24.51 -37.40
N ASP A 17 15.25 -24.01 -37.18
CA ASP A 17 14.70 -22.78 -37.77
C ASP A 17 14.14 -21.79 -36.72
N LEU A 18 14.46 -22.01 -35.44
CA LEU A 18 14.03 -21.13 -34.33
C LEU A 18 14.88 -19.85 -34.29
N LEU A 19 14.29 -18.71 -34.64
CA LEU A 19 14.91 -17.39 -34.52
C LEU A 19 14.99 -16.88 -33.06
N GLY A 20 14.12 -17.37 -32.18
CA GLY A 20 14.09 -16.99 -30.77
C GLY A 20 12.93 -17.62 -30.01
N ARG A 21 12.99 -17.61 -28.67
CA ARG A 21 11.95 -18.11 -27.77
C ARG A 21 11.57 -17.03 -26.77
N MET A 22 10.28 -16.75 -26.62
CA MET A 22 9.73 -15.86 -25.60
C MET A 22 9.10 -16.70 -24.50
N LEU A 23 9.45 -16.42 -23.24
CA LEU A 23 8.84 -17.04 -22.07
C LEU A 23 8.04 -15.98 -21.33
N ILE A 24 6.75 -16.21 -21.16
CA ILE A 24 5.85 -15.38 -20.35
C ILE A 24 5.57 -16.18 -19.08
N VAL A 25 5.84 -15.57 -17.92
CA VAL A 25 5.64 -16.20 -16.61
C VAL A 25 4.79 -15.27 -15.76
N GLU A 26 3.67 -15.78 -15.30
CA GLU A 26 2.74 -15.09 -14.42
C GLU A 26 2.81 -15.68 -13.00
N ASP A 27 2.32 -14.93 -12.00
CA ASP A 27 2.31 -15.35 -10.60
C ASP A 27 3.67 -15.90 -10.11
N LEU A 28 4.73 -15.11 -10.32
CA LEU A 28 6.08 -15.43 -9.88
C LEU A 28 6.12 -15.69 -8.36
N THR A 29 6.24 -16.97 -8.00
CA THR A 29 6.48 -17.43 -6.62
C THR A 29 7.97 -17.52 -6.33
N ALA A 30 8.37 -17.54 -5.05
CA ALA A 30 9.77 -17.66 -4.64
C ALA A 30 10.46 -18.87 -5.30
N ASP A 31 9.77 -20.01 -5.35
CA ASP A 31 10.28 -21.25 -5.96
C ASP A 31 10.52 -21.09 -7.47
N VAL A 32 9.63 -20.37 -8.17
CA VAL A 32 9.76 -20.10 -9.61
C VAL A 32 10.89 -19.11 -9.87
N ILE A 33 11.05 -18.10 -9.02
CA ILE A 33 12.15 -17.13 -9.10
C ILE A 33 13.51 -17.82 -8.92
N GLU A 34 13.61 -18.73 -7.95
CA GLU A 34 14.84 -19.50 -7.70
C GLU A 34 15.14 -20.45 -8.86
N LEU A 35 14.11 -21.10 -9.43
CA LEU A 35 14.26 -21.94 -10.62
C LEU A 35 14.69 -21.13 -11.85
N LEU A 36 14.08 -19.97 -12.09
CA LEU A 36 14.45 -19.10 -13.20
C LEU A 36 15.86 -18.54 -13.02
N GLY A 37 16.22 -18.11 -11.81
CA GLY A 37 17.56 -17.58 -11.53
C GLY A 37 18.66 -18.63 -11.69
N SER A 38 18.42 -19.85 -11.20
CA SER A 38 19.37 -20.96 -11.37
C SER A 38 19.49 -21.45 -12.81
N SER A 39 18.39 -21.45 -13.58
CA SER A 39 18.39 -21.91 -14.97
C SER A 39 18.89 -20.88 -15.99
N LEU A 40 18.68 -19.58 -15.74
CA LEU A 40 19.08 -18.49 -16.63
C LEU A 40 20.38 -17.79 -16.20
N GLU A 41 21.01 -18.23 -15.10
CA GLU A 41 22.19 -17.60 -14.50
C GLU A 41 21.97 -16.10 -14.14
N ILE A 42 20.74 -15.76 -13.75
CA ILE A 42 20.34 -14.42 -13.33
C ILE A 42 20.11 -14.44 -11.82
N ASP A 43 20.61 -13.42 -11.09
CA ASP A 43 20.36 -13.30 -9.66
C ASP A 43 18.84 -13.33 -9.38
N PRO A 44 18.33 -14.28 -8.56
CA PRO A 44 16.93 -14.32 -8.13
C PRO A 44 16.38 -12.97 -7.64
N LEU A 45 17.24 -12.13 -7.03
CA LEU A 45 16.89 -10.79 -6.55
C LEU A 45 16.50 -9.83 -7.68
N PHE A 46 17.02 -10.05 -8.89
CA PHE A 46 16.63 -9.30 -10.09
C PHE A 46 15.12 -9.43 -10.35
N PHE A 47 14.59 -10.66 -10.35
CA PHE A 47 13.16 -10.91 -10.55
C PHE A 47 12.33 -10.37 -9.37
N ALA A 48 12.80 -10.59 -8.14
CA ALA A 48 12.11 -10.12 -6.93
C ALA A 48 11.97 -8.59 -6.88
N THR A 49 12.93 -7.85 -7.45
CA THR A 49 12.89 -6.38 -7.51
C THR A 49 11.76 -5.87 -8.41
N HIS A 50 11.40 -6.63 -9.45
CA HIS A 50 10.34 -6.28 -10.39
C HIS A 50 8.93 -6.62 -9.89
N LEU A 51 8.80 -7.45 -8.84
CA LEU A 51 7.51 -7.82 -8.23
C LEU A 51 6.89 -6.73 -7.33
N ARG A 52 7.63 -5.67 -7.03
CA ARG A 52 7.18 -4.60 -6.11
C ARG A 52 6.06 -3.71 -6.68
N LEU A 53 5.56 -4.02 -7.87
CA LEU A 53 4.57 -3.23 -8.58
C LEU A 53 3.34 -4.05 -9.04
N ALA A 54 3.06 -5.18 -8.41
CA ALA A 54 1.83 -5.94 -8.65
C ALA A 54 0.69 -5.35 -7.80
N LEU A 55 0.00 -4.34 -8.32
CA LEU A 55 -1.24 -3.81 -7.72
C LEU A 55 -2.38 -3.70 -8.73
N VAL A 56 -2.13 -4.10 -9.99
CA VAL A 56 -3.08 -3.87 -11.09
C VAL A 56 -3.64 -5.17 -11.66
N ASP A 57 -2.89 -6.28 -11.57
CA ASP A 57 -3.37 -7.60 -12.00
C ASP A 57 -3.95 -8.35 -10.78
N PRO A 58 -5.18 -8.90 -10.84
CA PRO A 58 -5.62 -9.86 -9.85
C PRO A 58 -4.63 -11.05 -9.80
N PRO A 59 -4.28 -11.55 -8.61
CA PRO A 59 -3.51 -12.79 -8.54
C PRO A 59 -4.31 -13.91 -9.20
N VAL A 60 -3.70 -14.76 -10.04
CA VAL A 60 -4.47 -15.85 -10.66
C VAL A 60 -4.88 -16.91 -9.63
N ARG A 61 -4.38 -16.80 -8.39
CA ARG A 61 -4.82 -17.56 -7.22
C ARG A 61 -5.57 -16.70 -6.21
N ASP A 62 -6.78 -17.14 -5.85
CA ASP A 62 -7.60 -16.52 -4.80
C ASP A 62 -7.20 -16.92 -3.37
N THR A 63 -6.34 -17.92 -3.18
CA THR A 63 -6.01 -18.47 -1.86
C THR A 63 -4.60 -18.13 -1.45
N PHE A 64 -4.46 -17.34 -0.39
CA PHE A 64 -3.18 -16.95 0.20
C PHE A 64 -2.98 -17.60 1.57
N PHE A 65 -1.73 -17.87 1.92
CA PHE A 65 -1.37 -18.39 3.24
C PHE A 65 -0.69 -17.28 4.04
N MET A 66 -1.25 -16.93 5.20
CA MET A 66 -0.59 -16.03 6.15
C MET A 66 0.62 -16.74 6.76
N ASP A 67 1.82 -16.22 6.53
CA ASP A 67 3.03 -16.71 7.19
C ASP A 67 3.08 -16.15 8.62
N GLY A 68 2.41 -16.85 9.53
CA GLY A 68 2.50 -16.56 10.96
C GLY A 68 3.91 -16.89 11.43
N ARG A 69 4.62 -15.91 12.00
CA ARG A 69 5.91 -16.07 12.70
C ARG A 69 5.87 -17.00 13.93
N GLU A 70 4.84 -17.81 14.09
CA GLU A 70 4.74 -18.85 15.11
C GLU A 70 4.79 -20.22 14.42
N GLN A 71 5.96 -20.86 14.52
CA GLN A 71 6.36 -22.13 13.89
C GLN A 71 5.47 -23.37 14.19
N GLN A 72 4.25 -23.22 14.74
CA GLN A 72 3.42 -24.35 15.20
C GLN A 72 1.93 -24.29 14.85
N ARG A 73 1.42 -23.26 14.15
CA ARG A 73 0.02 -23.27 13.67
C ARG A 73 -0.05 -23.53 12.17
N ALA A 74 -0.89 -24.49 11.78
CA ALA A 74 -1.17 -24.80 10.39
C ALA A 74 -1.54 -23.53 9.61
N ARG A 75 -0.95 -23.35 8.43
CA ARG A 75 -1.20 -22.20 7.54
C ARG A 75 -2.68 -22.13 7.22
N THR A 76 -3.42 -21.19 7.81
CA THR A 76 -4.82 -20.97 7.50
C THR A 76 -4.93 -20.34 6.11
N PRO A 77 -5.63 -20.98 5.15
CA PRO A 77 -5.88 -20.37 3.85
C PRO A 77 -6.84 -19.19 4.03
N VAL A 78 -6.43 -18.02 3.55
CA VAL A 78 -7.27 -16.82 3.47
C VAL A 78 -7.72 -16.69 2.02
N PRO A 79 -9.02 -16.87 1.73
CA PRO A 79 -9.55 -16.56 0.41
C PRO A 79 -9.59 -15.03 0.25
N LEU A 80 -8.76 -14.50 -0.63
CA LEU A 80 -8.83 -13.11 -1.10
C LEU A 80 -9.55 -13.13 -2.44
N ARG A 81 -10.80 -12.66 -2.47
CA ARG A 81 -11.48 -12.39 -3.73
C ARG A 81 -11.02 -11.03 -4.22
N SER A 82 -10.11 -11.03 -5.20
CA SER A 82 -9.67 -9.80 -5.87
C SER A 82 -10.64 -9.49 -7.01
N GLU A 83 -11.20 -8.27 -7.01
CA GLU A 83 -11.99 -7.77 -8.11
C GLU A 83 -11.23 -6.64 -8.80
N GLN A 84 -11.34 -6.57 -10.13
CA GLN A 84 -10.68 -5.52 -10.90
C GLN A 84 -11.24 -4.15 -10.51
N PHE A 85 -10.34 -3.19 -10.27
CA PHE A 85 -10.75 -1.81 -10.03
C PHE A 85 -11.44 -1.26 -11.28
N GLN A 86 -12.69 -0.80 -11.12
CA GLN A 86 -13.56 -0.30 -12.20
C GLN A 86 -13.72 -1.26 -13.41
N GLY A 87 -13.56 -2.56 -13.20
CA GLY A 87 -13.67 -3.55 -14.28
C GLY A 87 -12.42 -3.69 -15.16
N GLY A 88 -11.27 -3.16 -14.73
CA GLY A 88 -9.97 -3.33 -15.40
C GLY A 88 -9.65 -2.23 -16.40
N TYR A 89 -8.65 -2.46 -17.23
CA TYR A 89 -8.26 -1.51 -18.28
C TYR A 89 -9.23 -1.52 -19.47
N ASP A 90 -9.39 -0.37 -20.13
CA ASP A 90 -10.24 -0.25 -21.32
C ASP A 90 -9.67 -1.05 -22.50
N ALA A 91 -10.55 -1.77 -23.21
CA ALA A 91 -10.15 -2.56 -24.37
C ALA A 91 -9.64 -1.65 -25.50
N PHE A 92 -8.60 -2.09 -26.21
CA PHE A 92 -8.08 -1.32 -27.34
C PHE A 92 -9.07 -1.33 -28.51
N PRO A 93 -9.38 -0.17 -29.12
CA PRO A 93 -10.22 -0.14 -30.29
C PRO A 93 -9.50 -0.84 -31.46
N PHE A 94 -10.10 -1.89 -31.99
CA PHE A 94 -9.63 -2.54 -33.22
C PHE A 94 -10.00 -1.70 -34.44
N THR A 95 -9.17 -1.74 -35.49
CA THR A 95 -9.39 -0.95 -36.72
C THR A 95 -10.67 -1.39 -37.44
N LYS A 96 -11.11 -2.63 -37.20
CA LYS A 96 -12.39 -3.16 -37.66
C LYS A 96 -13.44 -2.99 -36.56
N LEU A 97 -14.22 -1.92 -36.63
CA LEU A 97 -15.48 -1.79 -35.89
C LEU A 97 -16.45 -2.89 -36.36
N SER A 98 -16.47 -4.03 -35.66
CA SER A 98 -17.57 -4.98 -35.83
C SER A 98 -18.81 -4.38 -35.19
N LEU A 99 -19.72 -3.87 -36.03
CA LEU A 99 -21.01 -3.29 -35.63
C LEU A 99 -21.99 -4.33 -35.02
N ASN A 100 -21.59 -5.61 -34.99
CA ASN A 100 -22.33 -6.70 -34.39
C ASN A 100 -21.36 -7.52 -33.53
N ASP A 101 -21.20 -7.18 -32.25
CA ASP A 101 -21.40 -8.15 -31.18
C ASP A 101 -21.44 -7.43 -29.82
N GLY A 102 -22.18 -7.98 -28.87
CA GLY A 102 -22.14 -7.50 -27.49
C GLY A 102 -20.76 -7.71 -26.89
N SER A 103 -19.99 -6.63 -26.76
CA SER A 103 -18.85 -6.51 -25.84
C SER A 103 -17.95 -7.76 -25.69
N HIS A 104 -17.22 -8.15 -26.73
CA HIS A 104 -16.02 -8.99 -26.53
C HIS A 104 -14.91 -8.10 -25.97
N SER A 105 -14.95 -7.86 -24.66
CA SER A 105 -13.79 -7.36 -23.93
C SER A 105 -12.87 -8.55 -23.64
N PRO A 106 -11.55 -8.33 -23.53
CA PRO A 106 -10.66 -9.39 -23.10
C PRO A 106 -11.11 -9.95 -21.73
N PRO A 107 -10.80 -11.22 -21.44
CA PRO A 107 -11.22 -11.88 -20.21
C PRO A 107 -10.66 -11.21 -18.94
N ARG A 108 -9.49 -10.55 -19.03
CA ARG A 108 -8.82 -9.83 -17.93
C ARG A 108 -8.54 -10.69 -16.70
N TYR A 109 -8.48 -12.02 -16.87
CA TYR A 109 -8.11 -12.96 -15.81
C TYR A 109 -6.60 -13.12 -15.67
N SER A 110 -5.87 -12.84 -16.75
CA SER A 110 -4.43 -13.05 -16.90
C SER A 110 -3.94 -12.21 -18.07
N LEU A 111 -2.78 -11.57 -17.92
CA LEU A 111 -2.13 -10.82 -19.00
C LEU A 111 -1.83 -11.72 -20.21
N PHE A 112 -1.56 -13.00 -20.00
CA PHE A 112 -1.31 -13.98 -21.04
C PHE A 112 -2.56 -14.27 -21.87
N ASP A 113 -3.71 -14.46 -21.22
CA ASP A 113 -4.99 -14.65 -21.93
C ASP A 113 -5.36 -13.40 -22.74
N ASP A 114 -5.11 -12.21 -22.17
CA ASP A 114 -5.36 -10.93 -22.84
C ASP A 114 -4.40 -10.74 -24.04
N LEU A 115 -3.14 -11.16 -23.91
CA LEU A 115 -2.20 -11.18 -25.03
C LEU A 115 -2.68 -12.11 -26.14
N ILE A 116 -3.10 -13.34 -25.80
CA ILE A 116 -3.64 -14.28 -26.80
C ILE A 116 -4.80 -13.63 -27.52
N TYR A 117 -5.77 -13.07 -26.78
CA TYR A 117 -6.93 -12.40 -27.35
C TYR A 117 -6.54 -11.33 -28.38
N TYR A 118 -5.66 -10.39 -28.02
CA TYR A 118 -5.24 -9.33 -28.94
C TYR A 118 -4.47 -9.84 -30.15
N TRP A 119 -3.58 -10.82 -29.98
CA TRP A 119 -2.85 -11.42 -31.08
C TRP A 119 -3.75 -12.25 -32.01
N THR A 120 -4.86 -12.80 -31.50
CA THR A 120 -5.84 -13.55 -32.33
C THR A 120 -6.79 -12.64 -33.10
N GLU A 121 -7.15 -11.48 -32.54
CA GLU A 121 -8.11 -10.54 -33.15
C GLU A 121 -7.48 -9.72 -34.29
N GLU A 122 -6.35 -9.05 -34.04
CA GLU A 122 -5.68 -8.20 -35.03
C GLU A 122 -4.16 -8.34 -34.91
N LEU A 123 -3.47 -8.61 -36.02
CA LEU A 123 -2.01 -8.57 -36.05
C LEU A 123 -1.55 -7.11 -36.05
N PRO A 124 -0.59 -6.71 -35.20
CA PRO A 124 -0.09 -5.34 -35.19
C PRO A 124 0.46 -4.94 -36.55
N SER A 125 0.18 -3.72 -37.00
CA SER A 125 0.77 -3.17 -38.23
C SER A 125 2.30 -3.19 -38.23
N VAL A 126 2.90 -3.11 -37.02
CA VAL A 126 4.34 -3.11 -36.77
C VAL A 126 4.97 -4.52 -36.84
N PHE A 127 4.16 -5.58 -36.86
CA PHE A 127 4.63 -6.96 -36.82
C PHE A 127 4.80 -7.55 -38.22
N ASP A 128 6.03 -7.92 -38.57
CA ASP A 128 6.34 -8.73 -39.74
C ASP A 128 6.60 -10.18 -39.32
N PRO A 129 5.74 -11.15 -39.72
CA PRO A 129 5.95 -12.57 -39.44
C PRO A 129 7.27 -13.13 -40.00
N ARG A 130 7.84 -12.50 -41.03
CA ARG A 130 9.08 -12.95 -41.70
C ARG A 130 10.34 -12.45 -41.01
N ALA A 131 10.23 -11.38 -40.23
CA ALA A 131 11.35 -10.76 -39.51
C ALA A 131 10.87 -10.21 -38.16
N PRO A 132 10.52 -11.11 -37.20
CA PRO A 132 10.00 -10.68 -35.91
C PRO A 132 11.10 -9.95 -35.12
N THR A 133 10.91 -8.66 -34.88
CA THR A 133 11.77 -7.88 -33.98
C THR A 133 11.20 -7.93 -32.57
N LEU A 134 12.08 -7.87 -31.55
CA LEU A 134 11.65 -7.77 -30.15
C LEU A 134 10.71 -6.56 -29.93
N LEU A 135 10.96 -5.47 -30.63
CA LEU A 135 10.13 -4.27 -30.57
C LEU A 135 8.72 -4.53 -31.12
N SER A 136 8.59 -5.22 -32.26
CA SER A 136 7.29 -5.61 -32.81
C SER A 136 6.52 -6.59 -31.93
N LEU A 137 7.21 -7.54 -31.30
CA LEU A 137 6.62 -8.51 -30.37
C LEU A 137 6.15 -7.87 -29.05
N SER A 138 6.85 -6.83 -28.60
CA SER A 138 6.51 -6.11 -27.37
C SER A 138 5.36 -5.11 -27.53
N TYR A 139 4.80 -4.94 -28.74
CA TYR A 139 3.73 -3.98 -29.00
C TYR A 139 2.49 -4.15 -28.10
N TYR A 140 1.85 -5.32 -28.13
CA TYR A 140 0.68 -5.59 -27.28
C TYR A 140 1.00 -5.61 -25.79
N PRO A 141 2.09 -6.28 -25.33
CA PRO A 141 2.51 -6.18 -23.93
C PRO A 141 2.66 -4.74 -23.45
N LEU A 142 3.31 -3.87 -24.23
CA LEU A 142 3.48 -2.46 -23.88
C LEU A 142 2.16 -1.71 -23.86
N LYS A 143 1.25 -1.96 -24.81
CA LYS A 143 -0.09 -1.36 -24.80
C LYS A 143 -0.89 -1.76 -23.55
N ILE A 144 -0.91 -3.05 -23.20
CA ILE A 144 -1.57 -3.55 -21.98
C ILE A 144 -0.97 -2.87 -20.75
N ILE A 145 0.36 -2.84 -20.65
CA ILE A 145 1.06 -2.16 -19.54
C ILE A 145 0.65 -0.69 -19.44
N VAL A 146 0.61 0.05 -20.55
CA VAL A 146 0.18 1.46 -20.55
C VAL A 146 -1.27 1.62 -20.10
N ALA A 147 -2.16 0.74 -20.52
CA ALA A 147 -3.56 0.75 -20.10
C ALA A 147 -3.71 0.44 -18.61
N GLU A 148 -2.93 -0.50 -18.08
CA GLU A 148 -2.91 -0.82 -16.66
C GLU A 148 -2.33 0.32 -15.81
N TRP A 149 -1.31 1.02 -16.32
CA TRP A 149 -0.81 2.22 -15.66
C TRP A 149 -1.83 3.35 -15.62
N MET A 150 -2.67 3.47 -16.64
CA MET A 150 -3.80 4.40 -16.63
C MET A 150 -4.83 4.01 -15.56
N ASN A 151 -5.16 2.72 -15.45
CA ASN A 151 -6.04 2.21 -14.40
C ASN A 151 -5.45 2.47 -13.00
N PHE A 152 -4.15 2.23 -12.83
CA PHE A 152 -3.42 2.57 -11.61
C PHE A 152 -3.46 4.07 -11.30
N ALA A 153 -3.37 4.94 -12.31
CA ALA A 153 -3.52 6.39 -12.14
C ALA A 153 -4.93 6.79 -11.68
N ASN A 154 -5.97 6.11 -12.17
CA ASN A 154 -7.34 6.32 -11.69
C ASN A 154 -7.52 5.84 -10.25
N LEU A 155 -6.91 4.71 -9.88
CA LEU A 155 -6.88 4.22 -8.50
C LEU A 155 -6.18 5.22 -7.57
N MET A 156 -5.04 5.81 -8.00
CA MET A 156 -4.37 6.86 -7.24
C MET A 156 -5.30 8.06 -6.98
N LEU A 157 -6.01 8.54 -8.01
CA LEU A 157 -6.97 9.64 -7.87
C LEU A 157 -8.07 9.29 -6.87
N TYR A 158 -8.69 8.12 -7.00
CA TYR A 158 -9.73 7.66 -6.07
C TYR A 158 -9.22 7.62 -4.62
N THR A 159 -7.97 7.18 -4.41
CA THR A 159 -7.39 7.18 -3.06
C THR A 159 -7.17 8.57 -2.50
N ILE A 160 -6.72 9.53 -3.33
CA ILE A 160 -6.57 10.93 -2.94
C ILE A 160 -7.92 11.50 -2.52
N GLU A 161 -8.95 11.33 -3.35
CA GLU A 161 -10.31 11.85 -3.06
C GLU A 161 -10.86 11.27 -1.76
N ASN A 162 -10.76 9.95 -1.56
CA ASN A 162 -11.20 9.32 -0.30
C ASN A 162 -10.46 9.84 0.93
N LEU A 163 -9.17 10.15 0.79
CA LEU A 163 -8.38 10.69 1.90
C LEU A 163 -8.75 12.15 2.17
N GLU A 164 -9.02 12.95 1.14
CA GLU A 164 -9.53 14.31 1.29
C GLU A 164 -10.88 14.33 2.01
N TYR A 165 -11.81 13.44 1.65
CA TYR A 165 -13.07 13.27 2.38
C TYR A 165 -12.86 12.84 3.85
N SER A 166 -11.86 11.98 4.12
CA SER A 166 -11.52 11.56 5.48
C SER A 166 -11.12 12.76 6.37
N ILE A 167 -10.38 13.73 5.82
CA ILE A 167 -9.99 14.96 6.56
C ILE A 167 -11.21 15.78 6.94
N GLU A 168 -12.14 15.97 5.99
CA GLU A 168 -13.33 16.79 6.20
C GLU A 168 -14.18 16.23 7.36
N ASP A 169 -14.37 14.91 7.39
CA ASP A 169 -15.06 14.21 8.48
C ASP A 169 -14.30 14.33 9.82
N LEU A 170 -12.98 14.16 9.81
CA LEU A 170 -12.15 14.22 11.02
C LEU A 170 -12.15 15.59 11.69
N SER A 171 -12.34 16.69 10.95
CA SER A 171 -12.48 18.03 11.55
C SER A 171 -13.57 18.10 12.63
N THR A 172 -14.57 17.21 12.57
CA THR A 172 -15.72 17.17 13.48
C THR A 172 -15.53 16.23 14.68
N THR A 173 -14.62 15.24 14.61
CA THR A 173 -14.61 14.11 15.55
C THR A 173 -13.24 13.92 16.25
N LEU A 174 -13.21 14.09 17.57
CA LEU A 174 -12.01 13.97 18.43
C LEU A 174 -11.46 12.53 18.61
N LEU A 175 -12.12 11.50 18.08
CA LEU A 175 -11.85 10.08 18.39
C LEU A 175 -11.06 9.33 17.29
N GLY A 176 -10.62 10.01 16.23
CA GLY A 176 -10.09 9.37 15.02
C GLY A 176 -8.56 9.13 14.96
N HIS A 177 -7.80 9.24 16.05
CA HIS A 177 -6.32 9.24 16.01
C HIS A 177 -5.71 8.02 15.28
N GLN A 178 -6.13 6.79 15.60
CA GLN A 178 -5.61 5.58 14.94
C GLN A 178 -5.92 5.54 13.44
N ARG A 179 -7.12 6.00 13.05
CA ARG A 179 -7.53 6.07 11.65
C ARG A 179 -6.69 7.06 10.86
N LEU A 180 -6.39 8.19 11.48
CA LEU A 180 -5.58 9.26 10.90
C LEU A 180 -4.11 8.86 10.72
N GLU A 181 -3.50 8.17 11.70
CA GLU A 181 -2.14 7.62 11.55
C GLU A 181 -2.09 6.60 10.40
N SER A 182 -3.10 5.74 10.30
CA SER A 182 -3.25 4.81 9.18
C SER A 182 -3.37 5.55 7.84
N ASP A 183 -4.19 6.60 7.77
CA ASP A 183 -4.37 7.39 6.55
C ASP A 183 -3.08 8.14 6.15
N LEU A 184 -2.31 8.66 7.12
CA LEU A 184 -0.99 9.25 6.88
C LEU A 184 0.01 8.21 6.33
N ALA A 185 0.05 7.00 6.91
CA ALA A 185 0.89 5.92 6.43
C ALA A 185 0.51 5.48 5.00
N ARG A 186 -0.81 5.47 4.70
CA ARG A 186 -1.34 5.20 3.35
C ARG A 186 -0.88 6.27 2.36
N LEU A 187 -0.99 7.55 2.70
CA LEU A 187 -0.50 8.67 1.87
C LEU A 187 0.97 8.54 1.53
N GLN A 188 1.82 8.32 2.54
CA GLN A 188 3.26 8.16 2.35
C GLN A 188 3.59 6.96 1.46
N SER A 189 2.86 5.85 1.63
CA SER A 189 3.01 4.65 0.82
C SER A 189 2.57 4.87 -0.63
N TRP A 190 1.47 5.57 -0.86
CA TRP A 190 1.00 5.94 -2.20
C TRP A 190 1.94 6.92 -2.90
N ARG A 191 2.46 7.91 -2.18
CA ARG A 191 3.51 8.81 -2.69
C ARG A 191 4.75 8.06 -3.14
N ARG A 192 5.26 7.14 -2.31
CA ARG A 192 6.44 6.33 -2.66
C ARG A 192 6.19 5.48 -3.91
N ARG A 193 5.01 4.88 -4.01
CA ARG A 193 4.60 4.09 -5.20
C ARG A 193 4.48 4.97 -6.45
N ALA A 194 3.93 6.16 -6.33
CA ALA A 194 3.82 7.11 -7.44
C ALA A 194 5.20 7.53 -7.98
N LEU A 195 6.17 7.79 -7.08
CA LEU A 195 7.55 8.07 -7.48
C LEU A 195 8.19 6.91 -8.22
N ASP A 196 8.13 5.70 -7.64
CA ASP A 196 8.65 4.48 -8.27
C ASP A 196 8.00 4.19 -9.63
N SER A 197 6.70 4.47 -9.77
CA SER A 197 6.00 4.33 -11.05
C SER A 197 6.50 5.30 -12.12
N SER A 198 6.75 6.55 -11.75
CA SER A 198 7.26 7.58 -12.66
C SER A 198 8.66 7.22 -13.17
N ASP A 199 9.52 6.73 -12.27
CA ASP A 199 10.88 6.29 -12.62
C ASP A 199 10.86 5.08 -13.57
N LYS A 200 9.96 4.12 -13.34
CA LYS A 200 9.77 2.93 -14.19
C LYS A 200 9.24 3.29 -15.57
N MET A 201 8.20 4.12 -15.65
CA MET A 201 7.65 4.60 -16.93
C MET A 201 8.68 5.38 -17.73
N THR A 202 9.46 6.25 -17.08
CA THR A 202 10.54 7.00 -17.74
C THR A 202 11.62 6.06 -18.26
N SER A 203 11.97 5.02 -17.50
CA SER A 203 12.95 4.01 -17.92
C SER A 203 12.46 3.17 -19.08
N LEU A 204 11.16 2.81 -19.12
CA LEU A 204 10.53 2.14 -20.24
C LEU A 204 10.61 3.00 -21.52
N VAL A 205 10.25 4.29 -21.44
CA VAL A 205 10.36 5.20 -22.60
C VAL A 205 11.80 5.29 -23.10
N ARG A 206 12.79 5.39 -22.21
CA ARG A 206 14.21 5.39 -22.60
C ARG A 206 14.62 4.09 -23.28
N ALA A 207 14.20 2.94 -22.75
CA ALA A 207 14.51 1.63 -23.31
C ALA A 207 13.91 1.46 -24.72
N VAL A 208 12.62 1.78 -24.90
CA VAL A 208 11.95 1.68 -26.20
C VAL A 208 12.58 2.65 -27.22
N LYS A 209 12.95 3.88 -26.81
CA LYS A 209 13.67 4.81 -27.68
C LYS A 209 15.06 4.32 -28.07
N SER A 210 15.77 3.64 -27.16
CA SER A 210 17.10 3.08 -27.45
C SER A 210 17.07 1.96 -28.49
N LEU A 211 15.96 1.25 -28.58
CA LEU A 211 15.72 0.20 -29.59
C LEU A 211 15.42 0.77 -30.99
N SER A 212 15.33 2.10 -31.12
CA SER A 212 15.14 2.88 -32.35
C SER A 212 14.12 2.29 -33.33
N PRO A 213 12.84 2.73 -33.30
CA PRO A 213 11.86 2.26 -34.27
C PRO A 213 12.28 2.64 -35.70
N GLU A 214 12.39 1.66 -36.60
CA GLU A 214 12.67 1.91 -38.02
C GLU A 214 11.44 2.55 -38.72
N PRO A 215 11.63 3.51 -39.65
CA PRO A 215 10.54 4.03 -40.49
C PRO A 215 10.06 2.89 -41.40
N PRO A 216 8.80 2.43 -41.28
CA PRO A 216 7.56 3.22 -41.42
C PRO A 216 6.63 3.28 -40.19
N TYR A 217 7.01 2.70 -39.05
CA TYR A 217 6.11 2.54 -37.89
C TYR A 217 6.21 3.66 -36.85
N LEU A 218 6.87 4.78 -37.19
CA LEU A 218 7.18 5.89 -36.28
C LEU A 218 5.92 6.47 -35.62
N GLU A 219 4.85 6.69 -36.39
CA GLU A 219 3.59 7.29 -35.91
C GLU A 219 2.91 6.46 -34.82
N THR A 220 2.95 5.13 -34.95
CA THR A 220 2.37 4.22 -33.96
C THR A 220 3.13 4.30 -32.63
N TRP A 221 4.46 4.38 -32.67
CA TRP A 221 5.29 4.52 -31.47
C TRP A 221 5.19 5.93 -30.88
N GLU A 222 5.06 6.97 -31.70
CA GLU A 222 4.81 8.34 -31.24
C GLU A 222 3.48 8.45 -30.48
N SER A 223 2.41 7.80 -30.94
CA SER A 223 1.15 7.72 -30.19
C SER A 223 1.35 7.08 -28.83
N LEU A 224 2.04 5.92 -28.76
CA LEU A 224 2.30 5.23 -27.50
C LEU A 224 3.13 6.10 -26.54
N PHE A 225 4.14 6.82 -27.05
CA PHE A 225 4.92 7.76 -26.25
C PHE A 225 4.08 8.95 -25.77
N GLY A 226 3.13 9.43 -26.58
CA GLY A 226 2.15 10.44 -26.19
C GLY A 226 1.29 9.98 -25.01
N ASP A 227 0.76 8.76 -25.08
CA ASP A 227 -0.05 8.15 -24.02
C ASP A 227 0.74 8.00 -22.72
N ILE A 228 1.97 7.48 -22.80
CA ILE A 228 2.86 7.37 -21.64
C ILE A 228 3.18 8.77 -21.07
N GLY A 229 3.42 9.76 -21.93
CA GLY A 229 3.66 11.14 -21.52
C GLY A 229 2.46 11.74 -20.77
N HIS A 230 1.24 11.43 -21.21
CA HIS A 230 0.02 11.83 -20.51
C HIS A 230 -0.08 11.21 -19.10
N ILE A 231 0.20 9.91 -18.98
CA ILE A 231 0.17 9.20 -17.69
C ILE A 231 1.26 9.74 -16.75
N LEU A 232 2.47 10.02 -17.25
CA LEU A 232 3.56 10.63 -16.48
C LEU A 232 3.14 11.98 -15.91
N ASN A 233 2.56 12.87 -16.72
CA ASN A 233 2.11 14.17 -16.26
C ASN A 233 0.99 14.07 -15.20
N ARG A 234 0.05 13.14 -15.38
CA ARG A 234 -0.99 12.86 -14.36
C ARG A 234 -0.38 12.36 -13.05
N THR A 235 0.58 11.44 -13.14
CA THR A 235 1.28 10.88 -11.97
C THR A 235 2.04 11.97 -11.22
N ASP A 236 2.76 12.85 -11.92
CA ASP A 236 3.45 13.99 -11.32
C ASP A 236 2.50 14.97 -10.63
N MET A 237 1.30 15.19 -11.20
CA MET A 237 0.26 15.98 -10.54
C MET A 237 -0.20 15.32 -9.24
N TYR A 238 -0.39 14.00 -9.22
CA TYR A 238 -0.78 13.27 -8.01
C TYR A 238 0.32 13.25 -6.96
N ILE A 239 1.59 13.13 -7.35
CA ILE A 239 2.74 13.27 -6.45
C ILE A 239 2.70 14.63 -5.74
N ARG A 240 2.49 15.72 -6.49
CA ARG A 240 2.35 17.07 -5.91
C ARG A 240 1.16 17.19 -4.96
N ARG A 241 0.03 16.53 -5.26
CA ARG A 241 -1.12 16.48 -4.33
C ARG A 241 -0.77 15.73 -3.05
N PHE A 242 -0.09 14.58 -3.14
CA PHE A 242 0.39 13.86 -1.96
C PHE A 242 1.35 14.72 -1.12
N ASP A 243 2.28 15.43 -1.76
CA ASP A 243 3.19 16.36 -1.08
C ASP A 243 2.45 17.49 -0.35
N GLY A 244 1.30 17.93 -0.87
CA GLY A 244 0.44 18.92 -0.22
C GLY A 244 -0.37 18.36 0.95
N LEU A 245 -0.88 17.13 0.84
CA LEU A 245 -1.73 16.50 1.86
C LEU A 245 -0.94 15.96 3.06
N ILE A 246 0.26 15.42 2.85
CA ILE A 246 1.07 14.82 3.94
C ILE A 246 1.33 15.80 5.09
N PRO A 247 1.74 17.06 4.87
CA PRO A 247 1.91 18.04 5.95
C PRO A 247 0.60 18.36 6.67
N VAL A 248 -0.52 18.44 5.94
CA VAL A 248 -1.85 18.70 6.52
C VAL A 248 -2.23 17.58 7.49
N PHE A 249 -2.16 16.32 7.04
CA PHE A 249 -2.40 15.15 7.89
C PHE A 249 -1.45 15.11 9.08
N SER A 250 -0.15 15.35 8.85
CA SER A 250 0.86 15.32 9.92
C SER A 250 0.56 16.37 10.99
N SER A 251 0.17 17.60 10.59
CA SER A 251 -0.21 18.65 11.53
C SER A 251 -1.46 18.28 12.35
N TYR A 252 -2.44 17.64 11.70
CA TYR A 252 -3.66 17.22 12.37
C TYR A 252 -3.37 16.05 13.35
N VAL A 253 -2.47 15.11 13.03
CA VAL A 253 -2.01 14.05 13.95
C VAL A 253 -1.42 14.69 15.21
N GLN A 254 -0.49 15.63 15.03
CA GLN A 254 0.17 16.34 16.14
C GLN A 254 -0.83 17.13 17.00
N LEU A 255 -1.83 17.78 16.39
CA LEU A 255 -2.86 18.51 17.12
C LEU A 255 -3.74 17.58 17.97
N VAL A 256 -4.15 16.44 17.42
CA VAL A 256 -4.95 15.45 18.15
C VAL A 256 -4.14 14.85 19.30
N GLU A 257 -2.87 14.50 19.06
CA GLU A 257 -1.96 14.01 20.09
C GLU A 257 -1.74 15.03 21.22
N SER A 258 -1.55 16.30 20.85
CA SER A 258 -1.44 17.41 21.81
C SER A 258 -2.71 17.58 22.66
N ARG A 259 -3.89 17.54 22.05
CA ARG A 259 -5.17 17.61 22.79
C ARG A 259 -5.35 16.42 23.73
N ARG A 260 -5.01 15.23 23.27
CA ARG A 260 -5.11 13.99 24.05
C ARG A 260 -4.19 14.03 25.26
N SER A 261 -2.94 14.43 25.10
CA SER A 261 -1.99 14.55 26.22
C SER A 261 -2.45 15.57 27.27
N ILE A 262 -3.12 16.66 26.87
CA ILE A 262 -3.74 17.61 27.80
C ILE A 262 -4.87 16.95 28.61
N ILE A 263 -5.72 16.15 27.97
CA ILE A 263 -6.83 15.44 28.64
C ILE A 263 -6.26 14.39 29.61
N GLU A 264 -5.26 13.63 29.18
CA GLU A 264 -4.58 12.65 30.02
C GLU A 264 -3.90 13.32 31.21
N THR A 265 -3.25 14.48 31.02
CA THR A 265 -2.67 15.30 32.10
C THR A 265 -3.73 15.74 33.11
N LYS A 266 -4.92 16.17 32.66
CA LYS A 266 -6.03 16.52 33.56
C LYS A 266 -6.53 15.34 34.39
N SER A 267 -6.49 14.12 33.84
CA SER A 267 -6.86 12.92 34.60
C SER A 267 -5.81 12.61 35.68
N ILE A 268 -4.53 12.77 35.35
CA ILE A 268 -3.41 12.59 36.28
C ILE A 268 -3.47 13.61 37.40
N THR A 269 -3.72 14.90 37.11
CA THR A 269 -3.82 15.93 38.17
C THR A 269 -4.94 15.64 39.15
N ARG A 270 -6.10 15.16 38.68
CA ARG A 270 -7.20 14.72 39.56
C ARG A 270 -6.77 13.58 40.48
N LEU A 271 -6.05 12.58 39.96
CA LEU A 271 -5.55 11.46 40.75
C LEU A 271 -4.51 11.93 41.78
N THR A 272 -3.59 12.81 41.40
CA THR A 272 -2.58 13.38 42.31
C THR A 272 -3.22 14.15 43.46
N TYR A 273 -4.24 14.98 43.20
CA TYR A 273 -4.98 15.67 44.26
C TYR A 273 -5.66 14.69 45.21
N LEU A 274 -6.25 13.61 44.68
CA LEU A 274 -6.88 12.58 45.49
C LEU A 274 -5.83 11.88 46.36
N ALA A 275 -4.70 11.47 45.79
CA ALA A 275 -3.59 10.88 46.54
C ALA A 275 -3.04 11.82 47.64
N LEU A 276 -2.92 13.12 47.34
CA LEU A 276 -2.41 14.13 48.28
C LEU A 276 -3.35 14.32 49.49
N VAL A 277 -4.66 14.12 49.32
CA VAL A 277 -5.63 14.13 50.42
C VAL A 277 -5.62 12.81 51.20
N PHE A 278 -5.64 11.67 50.50
CA PHE A 278 -5.79 10.35 51.13
C PHE A 278 -4.54 9.86 51.87
N VAL A 279 -3.33 10.18 51.39
CA VAL A 279 -2.08 9.70 52.01
C VAL A 279 -1.92 10.24 53.46
N PRO A 280 -2.05 11.55 53.73
CA PRO A 280 -2.06 12.08 55.09
C PRO A 280 -3.18 11.51 55.96
N LEU A 281 -4.40 11.42 55.42
CA LEU A 281 -5.56 10.89 56.17
C LEU A 281 -5.34 9.44 56.59
N THR A 282 -4.80 8.62 55.69
CA THR A 282 -4.50 7.21 55.97
C THR A 282 -3.38 7.07 56.98
N PHE A 283 -2.34 7.90 56.91
CA PHE A 283 -1.26 7.92 57.91
C PHE A 283 -1.78 8.28 59.31
N VAL A 284 -2.58 9.34 59.42
CA VAL A 284 -3.17 9.79 60.68
C VAL A 284 -4.14 8.73 61.24
N SER A 285 -4.94 8.10 60.37
CA SER A 285 -5.80 6.98 60.75
C SER A 285 -4.99 5.79 61.27
N SER A 286 -3.89 5.41 60.59
CA SER A 286 -3.00 4.34 61.04
C SER A 286 -2.30 4.66 62.36
N LEU A 287 -1.82 5.89 62.56
CA LEU A 287 -1.12 6.32 63.77
C LEU A 287 -2.05 6.29 64.99
N PHE A 288 -3.29 6.80 64.84
CA PHE A 288 -4.24 6.85 65.95
C PHE A 288 -5.04 5.56 66.15
N SER A 289 -5.11 4.67 65.17
CA SER A 289 -5.68 3.32 65.32
C SER A 289 -4.95 2.50 66.41
N MET A 290 -3.69 2.85 66.69
CA MET A 290 -2.90 2.24 67.77
C MET A 290 -3.29 2.70 69.18
N SER A 291 -4.09 3.77 69.32
CA SER A 291 -4.49 4.33 70.62
C SER A 291 -6.00 4.17 70.84
N GLY A 292 -6.38 3.39 71.86
CA GLY A 292 -7.79 3.04 72.13
C GLY A 292 -8.69 4.21 72.56
N ASP A 293 -8.12 5.36 72.90
CA ASP A 293 -8.87 6.52 73.41
C ASP A 293 -9.34 7.49 72.32
N VAL A 294 -8.77 7.38 71.11
CA VAL A 294 -9.09 8.21 69.93
C VAL A 294 -9.95 7.46 68.89
N LEU A 295 -10.47 6.29 69.26
CA LEU A 295 -11.39 5.51 68.43
C LEU A 295 -12.71 6.26 68.18
N PRO A 296 -13.38 6.00 67.03
CA PRO A 296 -14.68 6.59 66.71
C PRO A 296 -15.70 6.29 67.81
N GLY A 297 -16.32 7.34 68.37
CA GLY A 297 -17.29 7.25 69.47
C GLY A 297 -16.72 7.53 70.87
N LYS A 298 -15.40 7.69 71.02
CA LYS A 298 -14.77 8.11 72.28
C LYS A 298 -14.70 9.65 72.39
N LYS A 299 -14.57 10.17 73.62
CA LYS A 299 -14.49 11.62 73.91
C LYS A 299 -13.42 12.35 73.09
N ASN A 300 -12.32 11.67 72.75
CA ASN A 300 -11.15 12.30 72.13
C ASN A 300 -11.10 12.16 70.60
N PHE A 301 -12.14 11.62 69.96
CA PHE A 301 -12.18 11.44 68.50
C PHE A 301 -11.92 12.73 67.70
N TRP A 302 -12.24 13.90 68.27
CA TRP A 302 -11.99 15.19 67.63
C TRP A 302 -10.49 15.47 67.34
N ILE A 303 -9.57 14.83 68.08
CA ILE A 303 -8.11 14.96 67.87
C ILE A 303 -7.71 14.49 66.47
N TYR A 304 -8.41 13.49 65.90
CA TYR A 304 -8.17 13.04 64.53
C TYR A 304 -8.33 14.18 63.53
N PHE A 305 -9.45 14.93 63.59
CA PHE A 305 -9.69 16.05 62.69
C PHE A 305 -8.74 17.23 62.97
N ALA A 306 -8.40 17.46 64.24
CA ALA A 306 -7.46 18.51 64.63
C ALA A 306 -6.04 18.29 64.08
N VAL A 307 -5.63 17.05 63.80
CA VAL A 307 -4.32 16.72 63.20
C VAL A 307 -4.42 16.52 61.68
N ALA A 308 -5.46 15.86 61.18
CA ALA A 308 -5.60 15.54 59.76
C ALA A 308 -5.80 16.78 58.88
N ILE A 309 -6.61 17.75 59.33
CA ILE A 309 -6.91 18.96 58.55
C ILE A 309 -5.67 19.85 58.36
N PRO A 310 -4.90 20.21 59.42
CA PRO A 310 -3.68 21.00 59.23
C PRO A 310 -2.63 20.29 58.39
N LEU A 311 -2.51 18.96 58.50
CA LEU A 311 -1.50 18.17 57.80
C LEU A 311 -1.79 18.05 56.30
N THR A 312 -3.07 17.95 55.92
CA THR A 312 -3.51 18.03 54.51
C THR A 312 -3.35 19.43 53.94
N ILE A 313 -3.72 20.49 54.69
CA ILE A 313 -3.54 21.88 54.26
C ILE A 313 -2.05 22.24 54.08
N SER A 314 -1.20 21.84 55.03
CA SER A 314 0.25 22.06 54.97
C SER A 314 0.88 21.42 53.72
N ARG A 315 0.40 20.24 53.34
CA ARG A 315 0.83 19.58 52.09
C ARG A 315 0.37 20.30 50.83
N PHE A 316 -0.80 20.94 50.85
CA PHE A 316 -1.27 21.76 49.73
C PHE A 316 -0.49 23.07 49.60
N THR A 317 -0.20 23.76 50.71
CA THR A 317 0.56 25.03 50.68
C THR A 317 1.98 24.85 50.17
N GLY A 318 2.62 23.70 50.40
CA GLY A 318 3.96 23.42 49.90
C GLY A 318 4.03 23.07 48.40
N HIS A 319 2.90 22.89 47.71
CA HIS A 319 2.84 22.51 46.30
C HIS A 319 2.44 23.66 45.37
N GLY A 320 2.10 24.84 45.90
CA GLY A 320 1.67 26.00 45.13
C GLY A 320 2.79 26.93 44.63
N ASP A 321 4.04 26.70 45.05
CA ASP A 321 5.19 27.58 44.78
C ASP A 321 6.21 27.02 43.76
N LEU A 322 5.81 26.05 42.93
CA LEU A 322 6.64 25.44 41.86
C LEU A 322 5.90 25.45 40.52
#